data_AF-A0A7M2C8L1-F1
#
_entry.id   AF-A0A7M2C8L1-F1
#
_cell.length_a   1.000
_cell.length_b   1.000
_cell.length_c   1.000
_cell.angle_alpha   90.00
_cell.angle_beta   90.00
_cell.angle_gamma   90.00
#
_symmetry.space_group_name_H-M   'P 1'
#
loop_
_entity.id
_entity.type
_entity.pdbx_description
1 polymer ?
#
loop_
_entity_poly.entity_id
_entity_poly.type
_entity_poly.pdbx_seq_one_letter_code
_entity_poly.pdbx_strand_id
1 'polypeptide(L)'
;MIRNNSEYMREDGSPRYGIRTTGLEAFAEAPARPLVTVAQTADAAAQLDGAELKLAAEHRYVLDLFKEDAEVISSLREAHAEELKLAEAAVEARLASPWTWMSAAKRSYIESTIDDAEKAGTMVSQLASLLMSMGISVGSLVIMIGMVILQVPPLPYLGVCLVMLLVLVPIRRKLDRATDRTTLPHDVSKDEAQVFWDDVVNATLLAVLQNKGVEVDLATAASLTRGWNHTRYVSTVAQELRSNHAAPRT
;
A
#
# COMPACT_ATOMS: atom_id res chain seq x y z
N MET A 1 -4.70 31.10 42.01
CA MET A 1 -5.91 31.08 42.85
C MET A 1 -7.11 30.99 41.89
N ILE A 2 -7.55 29.77 41.57
CA ILE A 2 -8.63 29.54 40.60
C ILE A 2 -9.95 29.79 41.34
N ARG A 3 -10.77 30.75 40.86
CA ARG A 3 -12.07 31.06 41.45
C ARG A 3 -13.02 29.88 41.20
N ASN A 4 -13.51 29.26 42.27
CA ASN A 4 -14.58 28.27 42.21
C ASN A 4 -15.89 28.95 41.80
N ASN A 5 -16.17 28.96 40.49
CA ASN A 5 -17.46 29.37 39.97
C ASN A 5 -18.44 28.19 40.13
N SER A 6 -19.46 28.38 40.97
CA SER A 6 -20.50 27.39 41.29
C SER A 6 -21.32 26.93 40.07
N GLU A 7 -21.25 27.66 38.96
CA GLU A 7 -21.92 27.34 37.70
C GLU A 7 -21.34 26.08 37.03
N TYR A 8 -20.08 25.74 37.28
CA TYR A 8 -19.37 24.64 36.62
C TYR A 8 -19.20 23.38 37.46
N MET A 9 -19.73 23.39 38.69
CA MET A 9 -19.66 22.26 39.64
C MET A 9 -21.07 21.72 39.91
N ARG A 10 -21.18 20.40 40.08
CA ARG A 10 -22.37 19.76 40.67
C ARG A 10 -22.36 19.93 42.18
N GLU A 11 -23.47 19.64 42.85
CA GLU A 11 -23.61 19.74 44.31
C GLU A 11 -22.61 18.85 45.08
N ASP A 12 -22.11 17.79 44.42
CA ASP A 12 -21.07 16.89 44.92
C ASP A 12 -19.62 17.41 44.71
N GLY A 13 -19.46 18.60 44.14
CA GLY A 13 -18.15 19.21 43.85
C GLY A 13 -17.45 18.67 42.60
N SER A 14 -18.09 17.81 41.81
CA SER A 14 -17.54 17.31 40.55
C SER A 14 -17.74 18.29 39.38
N PRO A 15 -16.79 18.37 38.41
CA PRO A 15 -16.95 19.18 37.22
C PRO A 15 -18.18 18.74 36.42
N ARG A 16 -19.06 19.70 36.10
CA ARG A 16 -20.30 19.44 35.35
C ARG A 16 -20.03 18.91 33.92
N TYR A 17 -18.85 19.20 33.38
CA TYR A 17 -18.31 18.69 32.13
C TYR A 17 -17.10 17.77 32.38
N GLY A 18 -17.34 16.66 33.08
CA GLY A 18 -16.44 15.51 33.15
C GLY A 18 -17.09 14.31 32.46
N ILE A 19 -16.30 13.50 31.74
CA ILE A 19 -16.73 12.25 31.12
C ILE A 19 -17.35 11.37 32.22
N ARG A 20 -18.63 10.99 32.06
CA ARG A 20 -19.30 10.09 33.00
C ARG A 20 -18.65 8.71 32.88
N THR A 21 -17.79 8.36 33.83
CA THR A 21 -17.27 6.98 33.99
C THR A 21 -18.19 6.09 34.84
N THR A 22 -19.34 6.60 35.27
CA THR A 22 -20.37 5.81 35.96
C THR A 22 -21.13 4.97 34.94
N GLY A 23 -20.66 3.73 34.75
CA GLY A 23 -21.21 2.76 33.80
C GLY A 23 -20.19 1.72 33.29
N LEU A 24 -18.96 1.70 33.79
CA LEU A 24 -17.93 0.69 33.47
C LEU A 24 -17.98 -0.56 34.36
N GLU A 25 -19.08 -0.77 35.11
CA GLU A 25 -19.42 -2.07 35.69
C GLU A 25 -20.19 -2.92 34.68
N ALA A 26 -19.48 -3.21 33.61
CA ALA A 26 -19.57 -4.39 32.78
C ALA A 26 -18.42 -4.13 31.81
N PHE A 27 -17.31 -4.81 32.00
CA PHE A 27 -16.54 -5.22 30.83
C PHE A 27 -17.54 -6.00 29.98
N ALA A 28 -18.25 -5.29 29.10
CA ALA A 28 -18.82 -5.87 27.93
C ALA A 28 -17.65 -6.63 27.34
N GLU A 29 -17.71 -7.96 27.47
CA GLU A 29 -16.91 -8.91 26.74
C GLU A 29 -16.60 -8.25 25.41
N ALA A 30 -15.34 -7.83 25.23
CA ALA A 30 -14.93 -7.12 24.03
C ALA A 30 -15.52 -7.93 22.88
N PRO A 31 -16.34 -7.34 21.99
CA PRO A 31 -17.16 -8.10 21.05
C PRO A 31 -16.24 -9.14 20.45
N ALA A 32 -16.51 -10.41 20.73
CA ALA A 32 -15.61 -11.51 20.40
C ALA A 32 -15.28 -11.31 18.93
N ARG A 33 -14.07 -10.81 18.65
CA ARG A 33 -13.69 -10.45 17.29
C ARG A 33 -13.90 -11.75 16.52
N PRO A 34 -14.73 -11.77 15.48
CA PRO A 34 -15.05 -13.02 14.80
C PRO A 34 -13.71 -13.67 14.47
N LEU A 35 -13.51 -14.91 14.94
CA LEU A 35 -12.30 -15.67 14.69
C LEU A 35 -12.09 -15.62 13.17
N VAL A 36 -11.11 -14.82 12.74
CA VAL A 36 -10.84 -14.65 11.33
C VAL A 36 -10.35 -16.00 10.86
N THR A 37 -11.09 -16.65 9.97
CA THR A 37 -10.67 -17.95 9.48
C THR A 37 -9.42 -17.75 8.63
N VAL A 38 -8.57 -18.77 8.57
CA VAL A 38 -7.32 -18.77 7.78
C VAL A 38 -7.58 -18.33 6.32
N ALA A 39 -8.72 -18.73 5.75
CA ALA A 39 -9.11 -18.34 4.39
C ALA A 39 -9.59 -16.89 4.27
N GLN A 40 -10.29 -16.35 5.28
CA GLN A 40 -10.89 -15.01 5.21
C GLN A 40 -9.87 -13.89 5.00
N THR A 41 -8.69 -13.99 5.61
CA THR A 41 -7.63 -12.98 5.45
C THR A 41 -7.11 -12.97 4.00
N ALA A 42 -6.79 -14.14 3.45
CA ALA A 42 -6.28 -14.28 2.09
C ALA A 42 -7.35 -13.94 1.04
N ASP A 43 -8.62 -14.31 1.29
CA ASP A 43 -9.75 -13.95 0.44
C ASP A 43 -9.98 -12.44 0.39
N ALA A 44 -9.88 -11.76 1.54
CA ALA A 44 -10.00 -10.30 1.60
C ALA A 44 -8.83 -9.61 0.90
N ALA A 45 -7.60 -10.15 0.99
CA ALA A 45 -6.44 -9.65 0.25
C ALA A 45 -6.59 -9.81 -1.27
N ALA A 46 -7.23 -10.90 -1.72
CA ALA A 46 -7.48 -11.14 -3.15
C ALA A 46 -8.48 -10.15 -3.78
N GLN A 47 -9.29 -9.46 -2.97
CA GLN A 47 -10.27 -8.47 -3.44
C GLN A 47 -9.68 -7.08 -3.59
N LEU A 48 -8.47 -6.83 -3.09
CA LEU A 48 -7.84 -5.51 -3.16
C LEU A 48 -7.40 -5.20 -4.59
N ASP A 49 -7.68 -3.97 -5.02
CA ASP A 49 -7.20 -3.47 -6.31
C ASP A 49 -5.90 -2.66 -6.19
N GLY A 50 -5.27 -2.38 -7.34
CA GLY A 50 -3.97 -1.71 -7.36
C GLY A 50 -3.97 -0.30 -6.75
N ALA A 51 -5.08 0.44 -6.83
CA ALA A 51 -5.14 1.77 -6.25
C ALA A 51 -5.40 1.77 -4.74
N GLU A 52 -6.13 0.79 -4.22
CA GLU A 52 -6.24 0.53 -2.78
C GLU A 52 -4.88 0.18 -2.17
N LEU A 53 -4.14 -0.72 -2.83
CA LEU A 53 -2.79 -1.11 -2.39
C LEU A 53 -1.80 0.06 -2.43
N LYS A 54 -1.85 0.92 -3.44
CA LYS A 54 -1.00 2.14 -3.41
C LYS A 54 -1.41 3.09 -2.32
N LEU A 55 -2.70 3.35 -2.13
CA LEU A 55 -3.11 4.28 -1.07
C LEU A 55 -2.62 3.74 0.29
N ALA A 56 -2.72 2.42 0.51
CA ALA A 56 -2.16 1.78 1.69
C ALA A 56 -0.63 1.95 1.79
N ALA A 57 0.10 1.92 0.67
CA ALA A 57 1.55 2.15 0.64
C ALA A 57 1.90 3.61 1.00
N GLU A 58 1.17 4.58 0.43
CA GLU A 58 1.36 6.01 0.70
C GLU A 58 1.09 6.36 2.17
N HIS A 59 0.14 5.67 2.81
CA HIS A 59 -0.21 5.88 4.22
C HIS A 59 0.57 5.00 5.20
N ARG A 60 1.51 4.18 4.71
CA ARG A 60 2.23 3.21 5.52
C ARG A 60 3.18 3.82 6.55
N TYR A 61 3.59 5.08 6.36
CA TYR A 61 4.43 5.81 7.33
C TYR A 61 3.85 5.83 8.75
N VAL A 62 2.52 5.66 8.91
CA VAL A 62 1.88 5.55 10.22
C VAL A 62 2.37 4.32 11.01
N LEU A 63 2.79 3.27 10.31
CA LEU A 63 3.31 2.05 10.92
C LEU A 63 4.74 2.21 11.45
N ASP A 64 5.47 3.26 11.06
CA ASP A 64 6.82 3.53 11.58
C ASP A 64 6.85 3.82 13.09
N LEU A 65 5.70 4.15 13.68
CA LEU A 65 5.53 4.31 15.12
C LEU A 65 5.64 2.99 15.90
N PHE A 66 5.59 1.86 15.19
CA PHE A 66 5.49 0.53 15.78
C PHE A 66 6.66 -0.39 15.41
N LYS A 67 7.85 0.19 15.21
CA LYS A 67 9.07 -0.57 14.83
C LYS A 67 9.43 -1.69 15.80
N GLU A 68 9.06 -1.55 17.08
CA GLU A 68 9.28 -2.56 18.12
C GLU A 68 8.47 -3.85 17.89
N ASP A 69 7.39 -3.79 17.09
CA ASP A 69 6.63 -4.99 16.73
C ASP A 69 7.47 -6.00 15.94
N ALA A 70 8.50 -5.54 15.21
CA ALA A 70 9.29 -6.42 14.36
C ALA A 70 9.96 -7.54 15.15
N GLU A 71 10.45 -7.24 16.35
CA GLU A 71 11.09 -8.23 17.25
C GLU A 71 10.09 -9.21 17.83
N VAL A 72 8.90 -8.73 18.20
CA VAL A 72 7.80 -9.58 18.69
C VAL A 72 7.32 -10.53 17.60
N ILE A 73 7.15 -10.02 16.37
CA ILE A 73 6.72 -10.83 15.23
C ILE A 73 7.81 -11.85 14.85
N SER A 74 9.08 -11.45 14.82
CA SER A 74 10.17 -12.38 14.46
C SER A 74 10.33 -13.50 15.49
N SER A 75 10.30 -13.18 16.78
CA SER A 75 10.39 -14.19 17.85
C SER A 75 9.20 -15.16 17.81
N LEU A 76 7.99 -14.69 17.52
CA LEU A 76 6.82 -15.56 17.36
C LEU A 76 6.92 -16.45 16.11
N ARG A 77 7.40 -15.90 14.99
CA ARG A 77 7.63 -16.65 13.75
C ARG A 77 8.66 -17.78 13.95
N GLU A 78 9.71 -17.52 14.73
CA GLU A 78 10.72 -18.53 15.09
C GLU A 78 10.16 -19.59 16.03
N ALA A 79 9.37 -19.20 17.04
CA ALA A 79 8.75 -20.13 17.98
C ALA A 79 7.71 -21.05 17.32
N HIS A 80 7.05 -20.59 16.26
CA HIS A 80 5.96 -21.27 15.56
C HIS A 80 6.22 -21.45 14.06
N ALA A 81 7.41 -21.96 13.72
CA ALA A 81 7.84 -22.10 12.33
C ALA A 81 6.97 -23.06 11.49
N GLU A 82 6.35 -24.07 12.11
CA GLU A 82 5.44 -24.99 11.41
C GLU A 82 4.10 -24.32 11.09
N GLU A 83 3.56 -23.55 12.02
CA GLU A 83 2.35 -22.75 11.82
C GLU A 83 2.55 -21.65 10.79
N LEU A 84 3.74 -21.03 10.77
CA LEU A 84 4.11 -20.05 9.76
C LEU A 84 4.04 -20.65 8.36
N LYS A 85 4.59 -21.85 8.15
CA LYS A 85 4.50 -22.55 6.85
C LYS A 85 3.05 -22.83 6.43
N LEU A 86 2.18 -23.16 7.38
CA LEU A 86 0.76 -23.36 7.10
C LEU A 86 0.07 -22.05 6.70
N ALA A 87 0.42 -20.94 7.37
CA ALA A 87 -0.07 -19.62 7.02
C ALA A 87 0.42 -19.18 5.63
N GLU A 88 1.71 -19.34 5.34
CA GLU A 88 2.31 -19.06 4.03
C GLU A 88 1.65 -19.89 2.93
N ALA A 89 1.47 -21.20 3.13
CA ALA A 89 0.82 -22.07 2.15
C ALA A 89 -0.65 -21.67 1.91
N ALA A 90 -1.37 -21.23 2.95
CA ALA A 90 -2.74 -20.76 2.80
C ALA A 90 -2.82 -19.45 2.00
N VAL A 91 -1.89 -18.52 2.24
CA VAL A 91 -1.80 -17.27 1.48
C VAL A 91 -1.36 -17.53 0.05
N GLU A 92 -0.37 -18.41 -0.16
CA GLU A 92 0.14 -18.81 -1.47
C GLU A 92 -0.94 -19.49 -2.32
N ALA A 93 -1.72 -20.39 -1.72
CA ALA A 93 -2.84 -21.04 -2.40
C ALA A 93 -3.85 -20.04 -2.98
N ARG A 94 -3.96 -18.85 -2.39
CA ARG A 94 -4.93 -17.84 -2.79
C ARG A 94 -4.36 -16.72 -3.66
N LEU A 95 -3.18 -16.22 -3.30
CA LEU A 95 -2.54 -15.06 -3.91
C LEU A 95 -1.41 -15.42 -4.89
N ALA A 96 -1.04 -16.71 -4.96
CA ALA A 96 0.04 -17.30 -5.75
C ALA A 96 1.45 -16.81 -5.39
N SER A 97 1.74 -15.51 -5.50
CA SER A 97 3.00 -14.93 -5.07
C SER A 97 2.83 -13.42 -4.84
N PRO A 98 3.72 -12.76 -4.08
CA PRO A 98 3.63 -11.31 -3.85
C PRO A 98 3.55 -10.51 -5.16
N TRP A 99 4.37 -10.90 -6.14
CA TRP A 99 4.43 -10.22 -7.44
C TRP A 99 3.21 -10.54 -8.32
N THR A 100 2.78 -11.79 -8.33
CA THR A 100 1.60 -12.22 -9.09
C THR A 100 0.35 -11.52 -8.57
N TRP A 101 0.20 -11.44 -7.25
CA TRP A 101 -0.89 -10.74 -6.60
C TRP A 101 -0.90 -9.25 -6.94
N MET A 102 0.24 -8.56 -6.82
CA MET A 102 0.33 -7.13 -7.16
C MET A 102 0.02 -6.87 -8.63
N SER A 103 0.50 -7.75 -9.53
CA SER A 103 0.20 -7.68 -10.96
C SER A 103 -1.29 -7.90 -11.24
N ALA A 104 -1.94 -8.83 -10.52
CA ALA A 104 -3.37 -9.09 -10.63
C ALA A 104 -4.21 -7.92 -10.09
N ALA A 105 -3.82 -7.32 -8.96
CA ALA A 105 -4.47 -6.15 -8.38
C ALA A 105 -4.39 -4.93 -9.33
N LYS A 106 -3.21 -4.70 -9.93
CA LYS A 106 -3.03 -3.67 -10.96
C LYS A 106 -3.93 -3.90 -12.16
N ARG A 107 -4.00 -5.15 -12.65
CA ARG A 107 -4.87 -5.52 -13.77
C ARG A 107 -6.35 -5.27 -13.44
N SER A 108 -6.80 -5.66 -12.26
CA SER A 108 -8.19 -5.45 -11.81
C SER A 108 -8.57 -3.97 -11.83
N TYR A 109 -7.69 -3.09 -11.34
CA TYR A 109 -7.92 -1.65 -11.39
C TYR A 109 -8.02 -1.10 -12.83
N ILE A 110 -7.13 -1.53 -13.72
CA ILE A 110 -7.12 -1.08 -15.13
C ILE A 110 -8.44 -1.48 -15.81
N GLU A 111 -8.91 -2.70 -15.55
CA GLU A 111 -10.15 -3.22 -16.11
C GLU A 111 -11.38 -2.48 -15.57
N SER A 112 -11.38 -2.08 -14.29
CA SER A 112 -12.53 -1.39 -13.65
C SER A 112 -12.60 0.12 -13.91
N THR A 113 -11.47 0.77 -14.21
CA THR A 113 -11.39 2.25 -14.24
C THR A 113 -11.34 2.84 -15.65
N ILE A 114 -10.90 2.09 -16.66
CA ILE A 114 -10.75 2.60 -18.03
C ILE A 114 -11.91 2.12 -18.91
N ASP A 115 -12.61 3.07 -19.53
CA ASP A 115 -13.68 2.79 -20.51
C ASP A 115 -13.09 2.21 -21.80
N ASP A 116 -13.78 1.32 -22.51
CA ASP A 116 -13.19 0.56 -23.61
C ASP A 116 -12.73 1.44 -24.80
N ALA A 117 -13.40 2.58 -25.01
CA ALA A 117 -12.97 3.58 -25.99
C ALA A 117 -11.69 4.32 -25.56
N GLU A 118 -11.50 4.52 -24.26
CA GLU A 118 -10.31 5.13 -23.68
C GLU A 118 -9.14 4.13 -23.61
N LYS A 119 -9.40 2.82 -23.47
CA LYS A 119 -8.39 1.75 -23.62
C LYS A 119 -7.76 1.75 -25.02
N ALA A 120 -8.56 1.95 -26.06
CA ALA A 120 -8.07 2.05 -27.44
C ALA A 120 -7.22 3.33 -27.65
N GLY A 121 -7.67 4.47 -27.12
CA GLY A 121 -6.92 5.74 -27.19
C GLY A 121 -5.63 5.72 -26.37
N THR A 122 -5.65 5.12 -25.18
CA THR A 122 -4.48 4.97 -24.31
C THR A 122 -3.47 3.99 -24.89
N MET A 123 -3.88 2.86 -25.50
CA MET A 123 -2.96 1.97 -26.22
C MET A 123 -2.24 2.67 -27.38
N VAL A 124 -2.95 3.49 -28.16
CA VAL A 124 -2.33 4.26 -29.25
C VAL A 124 -1.38 5.32 -28.69
N SER A 125 -1.72 5.97 -27.58
CA SER A 125 -0.83 6.93 -26.91
C SER A 125 0.39 6.27 -26.25
N GLN A 126 0.24 5.06 -25.71
CA GLN A 126 1.33 4.25 -25.16
C GLN A 126 2.23 3.75 -26.27
N LEU A 127 1.67 3.32 -27.40
CA LEU A 127 2.45 2.93 -28.58
C LEU A 127 3.20 4.12 -29.17
N ALA A 128 2.56 5.29 -29.26
CA ALA A 128 3.19 6.52 -29.74
C ALA A 128 4.29 7.03 -28.80
N SER A 129 4.10 6.94 -27.49
CA SER A 129 5.14 7.31 -26.50
C SER A 129 6.28 6.30 -26.47
N LEU A 130 6.01 4.99 -26.60
CA LEU A 130 7.04 3.96 -26.80
C LEU A 130 7.83 4.22 -28.08
N LEU A 131 7.17 4.53 -29.19
CA LEU A 131 7.83 4.88 -30.45
C LEU A 131 8.65 6.18 -30.36
N MET A 132 8.14 7.21 -29.68
CA MET A 132 8.92 8.43 -29.43
C MET A 132 10.12 8.17 -28.54
N SER A 133 9.97 7.37 -27.48
CA SER A 133 11.07 7.03 -26.57
C SER A 133 12.14 6.17 -27.26
N MET A 134 11.74 5.25 -28.15
CA MET A 134 12.65 4.53 -29.06
C MET A 134 13.31 5.49 -30.05
N GLY A 135 12.58 6.44 -30.64
CA GLY A 135 13.15 7.43 -31.55
C GLY A 135 14.22 8.29 -30.87
N ILE A 136 13.98 8.68 -29.62
CA ILE A 136 14.92 9.43 -28.79
C ILE A 136 16.15 8.58 -28.43
N SER A 137 15.97 7.29 -28.09
CA SER A 137 17.10 6.41 -27.77
C SER A 137 17.94 6.06 -29.00
N VAL A 138 17.32 5.77 -30.14
CA VAL A 138 18.01 5.54 -31.42
C VAL A 138 18.73 6.80 -31.88
N GLY A 139 18.07 7.96 -31.84
CA GLY A 139 18.71 9.25 -32.15
C GLY A 139 19.91 9.53 -31.24
N SER A 140 19.80 9.17 -29.96
CA SER A 140 20.91 9.33 -29.03
C SER A 140 22.11 8.44 -29.35
N LEU A 141 21.85 7.19 -29.75
CA LEU A 141 22.86 6.22 -30.13
C LEU A 141 23.59 6.66 -31.41
N VAL A 142 22.86 7.18 -32.40
CA VAL A 142 23.43 7.67 -33.67
C VAL A 142 24.39 8.85 -33.43
N ILE A 143 24.01 9.78 -32.54
CA ILE A 143 24.88 10.91 -32.15
C ILE A 143 26.16 10.40 -31.49
N MET A 144 26.05 9.43 -30.58
CA MET A 144 27.20 8.83 -29.90
C MET A 144 28.14 8.10 -30.86
N ILE A 145 27.59 7.29 -31.77
CA ILE A 145 28.37 6.58 -32.81
C ILE A 145 29.05 7.58 -33.75
N GLY A 146 28.35 8.63 -34.19
CA GLY A 146 28.90 9.68 -35.05
C GLY A 146 30.10 10.40 -34.41
N MET A 147 30.05 10.66 -33.10
CA MET A 147 31.16 11.29 -32.38
C MET A 147 32.38 10.37 -32.23
N VAL A 148 32.17 9.06 -32.10
CA VAL A 148 33.26 8.07 -32.08
C VAL A 148 33.93 7.98 -33.46
N ILE A 149 33.15 7.97 -34.54
CA ILE A 149 33.68 7.92 -35.92
C ILE A 149 34.49 9.19 -36.25
N LEU A 150 34.02 10.36 -35.79
CA LEU A 150 34.70 11.65 -36.02
C LEU A 150 35.89 11.91 -35.07
N GLN A 151 36.22 10.96 -34.19
CA GLN A 151 37.32 11.07 -33.21
C GLN A 151 37.30 12.37 -32.41
N VAL A 152 36.11 12.78 -31.97
CA VAL A 152 35.93 14.02 -31.21
C VAL A 152 36.74 13.94 -29.91
N PRO A 153 37.54 14.96 -29.55
CA PRO A 153 38.33 14.93 -28.33
C PRO A 153 37.46 14.73 -27.08
N PRO A 154 38.00 14.15 -25.99
CA PRO A 154 37.21 13.65 -24.87
C PRO A 154 36.46 14.74 -24.09
N LEU A 155 36.97 15.98 -24.07
CA LEU A 155 36.35 17.12 -23.40
C LEU A 155 35.01 17.54 -24.04
N PRO A 156 34.93 17.83 -25.35
CA PRO A 156 33.66 18.12 -26.00
C PRO A 156 32.70 16.92 -26.02
N TYR A 157 33.23 15.69 -26.08
CA TYR A 157 32.41 14.48 -25.96
C TYR A 157 31.68 14.41 -24.60
N LEU A 158 32.42 14.61 -23.49
CA LEU A 158 31.84 14.69 -22.15
C LEU A 158 30.80 15.81 -22.03
N GLY A 159 31.08 16.98 -22.61
CA GLY A 159 30.15 18.11 -22.64
C GLY A 159 28.84 17.75 -23.33
N VAL A 160 28.89 17.06 -24.48
CA VAL A 160 27.70 16.62 -25.20
C VAL A 160 26.94 15.57 -24.40
N CYS A 161 27.61 14.55 -23.84
CA CYS A 161 26.95 13.55 -23.00
C CYS A 161 26.22 14.18 -21.82
N LEU A 162 26.83 15.18 -21.18
CA LEU A 162 26.26 15.86 -20.02
C LEU A 162 25.07 16.74 -20.40
N VAL A 163 25.15 17.49 -21.51
CA VAL A 163 24.03 18.23 -22.07
C VAL A 163 22.89 17.29 -22.47
N MET A 164 23.23 16.15 -23.06
CA MET A 164 22.26 15.13 -23.44
C MET A 164 21.53 14.58 -22.22
N LEU A 165 22.24 14.26 -21.15
CA LEU A 165 21.67 13.84 -19.87
C LEU A 165 20.76 14.92 -19.28
N LEU A 166 21.24 16.16 -19.23
CA LEU A 166 20.49 17.29 -18.66
C LEU A 166 19.25 17.66 -19.46
N VAL A 167 19.20 17.39 -20.77
CA VAL A 167 18.04 17.69 -21.63
C VAL A 167 17.11 16.48 -21.76
N LEU A 168 17.65 15.26 -21.89
CA LEU A 168 16.84 14.05 -22.04
C LEU A 168 16.11 13.66 -20.76
N VAL A 169 16.73 13.83 -19.59
CA VAL A 169 16.10 13.49 -18.30
C VAL A 169 14.81 14.28 -18.05
N PRO A 170 14.77 15.62 -18.17
CA PRO A 170 13.53 16.37 -17.97
C PRO A 170 12.51 16.13 -19.08
N ILE A 171 12.93 15.83 -20.32
CA ILE A 171 12.01 15.49 -21.41
C ILE A 171 11.37 14.12 -21.17
N ARG A 172 12.15 13.10 -20.78
CA ARG A 172 11.62 11.79 -20.36
C ARG A 172 10.66 11.96 -19.19
N ARG A 173 11.07 12.67 -18.13
CA ARG A 173 10.19 12.98 -16.99
C ARG A 173 8.92 13.74 -17.39
N LYS A 174 8.99 14.64 -18.37
CA LYS A 174 7.82 15.37 -18.87
C LYS A 174 6.94 14.51 -19.78
N LEU A 175 7.52 13.62 -20.58
CA LEU A 175 6.77 12.63 -21.35
C LEU A 175 6.04 11.70 -20.40
N ASP A 176 6.74 11.15 -19.42
CA ASP A 176 6.17 10.32 -18.35
C ASP A 176 4.97 11.03 -17.74
N ARG A 177 5.15 12.29 -17.26
CA ARG A 177 4.09 13.17 -16.73
C ARG A 177 2.96 13.54 -17.69
N ALA A 178 3.21 13.60 -18.99
CA ALA A 178 2.20 13.96 -19.99
C ALA A 178 1.32 12.76 -20.36
N THR A 179 1.87 11.55 -20.29
CA THR A 179 1.10 10.30 -20.16
C THR A 179 0.35 10.23 -18.83
N ASP A 180 0.75 11.03 -17.84
CA ASP A 180 0.32 10.98 -16.43
C ASP A 180 -0.84 11.91 -16.04
N ARG A 181 -1.81 12.15 -16.94
CA ARG A 181 -2.98 12.99 -16.63
C ARG A 181 -4.23 12.23 -16.17
N THR A 182 -4.22 10.91 -16.26
CA THR A 182 -5.29 10.02 -15.77
C THR A 182 -4.76 8.72 -15.14
N THR A 183 -3.45 8.51 -15.12
CA THR A 183 -2.88 7.24 -14.72
C THR A 183 -2.75 7.15 -13.21
N LEU A 184 -3.45 6.14 -12.69
CA LEU A 184 -2.89 5.02 -11.97
C LEU A 184 -1.79 5.31 -10.94
N PRO A 185 -1.85 4.68 -9.77
CA PRO A 185 -0.67 4.48 -8.94
C PRO A 185 0.62 4.11 -9.72
N HIS A 186 1.71 4.89 -9.57
CA HIS A 186 3.07 4.42 -9.91
C HIS A 186 3.32 3.02 -9.30
N ASP A 187 4.07 2.18 -10.02
CA ASP A 187 4.29 0.77 -9.68
C ASP A 187 4.64 0.57 -8.20
N VAL A 188 3.84 -0.25 -7.50
CA VAL A 188 4.21 -0.76 -6.18
C VAL A 188 5.48 -1.58 -6.34
N SER A 189 6.53 -1.19 -5.61
CA SER A 189 7.83 -1.82 -5.70
C SER A 189 7.76 -3.29 -5.26
N LYS A 190 8.73 -4.09 -5.70
CA LYS A 190 8.84 -5.49 -5.27
C LYS A 190 8.95 -5.61 -3.74
N ASP A 191 9.63 -4.66 -3.11
CA ASP A 191 9.83 -4.63 -1.66
C ASP A 191 8.51 -4.30 -0.95
N GLU A 192 7.73 -3.34 -1.46
CA GLU A 192 6.39 -3.05 -0.93
C GLU A 192 5.42 -4.22 -1.10
N ALA A 193 5.47 -4.92 -2.24
CA ALA A 193 4.66 -6.11 -2.47
C ALA A 193 4.98 -7.22 -1.46
N GLN A 194 6.26 -7.42 -1.14
CA GLN A 194 6.67 -8.36 -0.09
C GLN A 194 6.16 -7.94 1.29
N VAL A 195 6.21 -6.64 1.58
CA VAL A 195 5.74 -6.12 2.86
C VAL A 195 4.23 -6.31 3.05
N PHE A 196 3.42 -6.06 2.02
CA PHE A 196 1.98 -6.37 2.08
C PHE A 196 1.70 -7.87 2.20
N TRP A 197 2.49 -8.70 1.52
CA TRP A 197 2.40 -10.14 1.64
C TRP A 197 2.66 -10.60 3.08
N ASP A 198 3.73 -10.10 3.69
CA ASP A 198 4.10 -10.40 5.07
C ASP A 198 3.00 -9.99 6.07
N ASP A 199 2.32 -8.87 5.85
CA ASP A 199 1.19 -8.44 6.67
C ASP A 199 0.02 -9.44 6.60
N VAL A 200 -0.30 -9.93 5.40
CA VAL A 200 -1.35 -10.95 5.19
C VAL A 200 -0.94 -12.27 5.83
N VAL A 201 0.31 -12.69 5.68
CA VAL A 201 0.86 -13.90 6.30
C VAL A 201 0.81 -13.79 7.82
N ASN A 202 1.19 -12.67 8.41
CA ASN A 202 1.16 -12.46 9.87
C ASN A 202 -0.27 -12.51 10.43
N ALA A 203 -1.22 -11.87 9.74
CA ALA A 203 -2.62 -11.95 10.13
C ALA A 203 -3.19 -13.37 9.98
N THR A 204 -2.72 -14.12 8.97
CA THR A 204 -3.10 -15.52 8.76
C THR A 204 -2.44 -16.46 9.78
N LEU A 205 -1.21 -16.18 10.20
CA LEU A 205 -0.51 -16.91 11.26
C LEU A 205 -1.28 -16.83 12.57
N LEU A 206 -1.79 -15.65 12.94
CA LEU A 206 -2.63 -15.51 14.12
C LEU A 206 -3.88 -16.42 14.03
N ALA A 207 -4.53 -16.48 12.88
CA ALA A 207 -5.68 -17.36 12.66
C ALA A 207 -5.32 -18.86 12.78
N VAL A 208 -4.15 -19.27 12.27
CA VAL A 208 -3.63 -20.64 12.40
C VAL A 208 -3.36 -20.97 13.88
N LEU A 209 -2.71 -20.07 14.61
CA LEU A 209 -2.41 -20.24 16.04
C LEU A 209 -3.68 -20.39 16.87
N GLN A 210 -4.67 -19.51 16.64
CA GLN A 210 -5.96 -19.57 17.32
C GLN A 210 -6.72 -20.86 17.01
N ASN A 211 -6.71 -21.33 15.75
CA ASN A 211 -7.34 -22.59 15.38
C ASN A 211 -6.70 -23.82 16.05
N LYS A 212 -5.40 -23.75 16.38
CA LYS A 212 -4.70 -24.79 17.13
C LYS A 212 -4.85 -24.65 18.65
N GLY A 213 -5.57 -23.63 19.14
CA GLY A 213 -5.74 -23.36 20.57
C GLY A 213 -4.50 -22.80 21.24
N VAL A 214 -3.57 -22.20 20.48
CA VAL A 214 -2.42 -21.50 21.04
C VAL A 214 -2.88 -20.15 21.57
N GLU A 215 -2.67 -19.91 22.87
CA GLU A 215 -2.94 -18.62 23.48
C GLU A 215 -1.89 -17.60 23.04
N VAL A 216 -2.34 -16.56 22.33
CA VAL A 216 -1.53 -15.41 21.94
C VAL A 216 -2.06 -14.22 22.71
N ASP A 217 -1.19 -13.52 23.43
CA ASP A 217 -1.59 -12.34 24.19
C ASP A 217 -2.08 -11.20 23.26
N LEU A 218 -2.86 -10.29 23.83
CA LEU A 218 -3.52 -9.24 23.06
C LEU A 218 -2.52 -8.30 22.35
N ALA A 219 -1.36 -8.03 22.96
CA ALA A 219 -0.36 -7.15 22.39
C ALA A 219 0.30 -7.80 21.17
N THR A 220 0.71 -9.06 21.29
CA THR A 220 1.28 -9.86 20.19
C THR A 220 0.28 -10.03 19.05
N ALA A 221 -0.99 -10.34 19.36
CA ALA A 221 -2.05 -10.42 18.35
C ALA A 221 -2.29 -9.08 17.64
N ALA A 222 -2.20 -7.96 18.37
CA ALA A 222 -2.31 -6.63 17.80
C ALA A 222 -1.11 -6.30 16.89
N SER A 223 0.10 -6.71 17.25
CA SER A 223 1.30 -6.53 16.42
C SER A 223 1.21 -7.34 15.11
N LEU A 224 0.81 -8.61 15.18
CA LEU A 224 0.64 -9.47 13.98
C LEU A 224 -0.39 -8.94 12.99
N THR A 225 -1.47 -8.33 13.47
CA THR A 225 -2.57 -7.88 12.62
C THR A 225 -2.49 -6.42 12.24
N ARG A 226 -1.52 -5.65 12.75
CA ARG A 226 -1.47 -4.18 12.59
C ARG A 226 -1.35 -3.75 11.14
N GLY A 227 -0.38 -4.31 10.42
CA GLY A 227 -0.15 -3.97 9.01
C GLY A 227 -1.34 -4.33 8.12
N TRP A 228 -1.93 -5.50 8.35
CA TRP A 228 -3.12 -5.94 7.61
C TRP A 228 -4.36 -5.08 7.93
N ASN A 229 -4.60 -4.77 9.21
CA ASN A 229 -5.71 -3.90 9.62
C ASN A 229 -5.55 -2.48 9.07
N HIS A 230 -4.33 -1.96 9.01
CA HIS A 230 -4.04 -0.68 8.37
C HIS A 230 -4.36 -0.72 6.87
N THR A 231 -3.91 -1.76 6.16
CA THR A 231 -4.19 -1.93 4.73
C THR A 231 -5.70 -1.98 4.47
N ARG A 232 -6.46 -2.75 5.26
CA ARG A 232 -7.92 -2.81 5.18
C ARG A 232 -8.59 -1.47 5.49
N TYR A 233 -8.10 -0.76 6.50
CA TYR A 233 -8.64 0.56 6.84
C TYR A 233 -8.47 1.53 5.67
N VAL A 234 -7.27 1.61 5.11
CA VAL A 234 -6.98 2.51 3.99
C VAL A 234 -7.76 2.09 2.73
N SER A 235 -7.92 0.78 2.48
CA SER A 235 -8.72 0.30 1.35
C SER A 235 -10.21 0.69 1.49
N THR A 236 -10.78 0.63 2.70
CA THR A 236 -12.16 1.11 2.92
C THR A 236 -12.30 2.60 2.64
N VAL A 237 -11.32 3.41 3.07
CA VAL A 237 -11.30 4.86 2.78
C VAL A 237 -11.17 5.11 1.27
N ALA A 238 -10.35 4.34 0.56
CA ALA A 238 -10.25 4.43 -0.91
C ALA A 238 -11.60 4.15 -1.59
N GLN A 239 -12.31 3.11 -1.16
CA GLN A 239 -13.63 2.74 -1.69
C GLN A 239 -14.68 3.81 -1.41
N GLU A 240 -14.68 4.39 -0.21
CA GLU A 240 -15.55 5.52 0.14
C GLU A 240 -15.27 6.75 -0.73
N LEU A 241 -14.01 7.09 -0.97
CA LEU A 241 -13.64 8.21 -1.83
C LEU A 241 -14.11 8.00 -3.28
N ARG A 242 -13.99 6.77 -3.81
CA ARG A 242 -14.48 6.44 -5.16
C ARG A 242 -16.00 6.51 -5.27
N SER A 243 -16.72 5.92 -4.32
CA SER A 243 -18.18 5.92 -4.34
C SER A 243 -18.77 7.33 -4.17
N ASN A 244 -18.16 8.18 -3.35
CA ASN A 244 -18.56 9.58 -3.18
C ASN A 244 -18.29 10.46 -4.41
N HIS A 245 -17.31 10.11 -5.25
CA HIS A 245 -17.05 10.80 -6.53
C HIS A 245 -17.97 10.32 -7.66
N ALA A 246 -18.50 9.10 -7.58
CA ALA A 246 -19.44 8.55 -8.56
C ALA A 246 -20.89 9.04 -8.36
N ALA A 247 -21.23 9.58 -7.19
CA ALA A 247 -22.54 10.16 -6.92
C ALA A 247 -22.66 11.57 -7.56
N PRO A 248 -23.59 11.81 -8.50
CA PRO A 248 -23.82 13.16 -9.00
C PRO A 248 -24.29 14.05 -7.86
N ARG A 249 -23.66 15.22 -7.72
CA ARG A 249 -24.13 16.26 -6.79
C ARG A 249 -25.53 16.69 -7.23
N THR A 250 -26.55 16.25 -6.49
CA THR A 250 -27.93 16.74 -6.60
C THR A 250 -28.04 18.14 -6.03
#